data_AF-A0A7C0XGE5-F1
#
_entry.id   AF-A0A7C0XGE5-F1
#
_cell.length_a   1.000
_cell.length_b   1.000
_cell.length_c   1.000
_cell.angle_alpha   90.00
_cell.angle_beta   90.00
_cell.angle_gamma   90.00
#
_symmetry.space_group_name_H-M   'P 1'
#
loop_
_entity.id
_entity.type
_entity.pdbx_description
1 polymer ?
#
loop_
_entity_poly.entity_id
_entity_poly.type
_entity_poly.pdbx_seq_one_letter_code
_entity_poly.pdbx_strand_id
1 'polypeptide(L)'
;MALHRTQETRIINVKSGISNSRKRFQTLPRPLLTSQKKRRKMKEKINIALAQISCKRGDKEANLKKIEAKVVKAREQGAELVVFPELSLTGYVLRDQLYEVAENIPGPSVNTLEKLAKQNKVYIIVGMPELSEKTKATIYNTAVLIGPEGYIGKYRKMYLPTHSVFEEKRYFRPGYQAAAFDTEIGKLGIIICYDVFFPEVSRLT
;
A
#
# COMPACT_ATOMS: atom_id res chain seq x y z
N MET A 1 12.91 15.28 -27.37
CA MET A 1 13.88 14.22 -27.01
C MET A 1 13.62 13.83 -25.56
N ALA A 2 12.75 12.85 -25.32
CA ALA A 2 12.38 12.44 -23.96
C ALA A 2 13.51 11.61 -23.37
N LEU A 3 14.15 12.12 -22.31
CA LEU A 3 15.09 11.35 -21.49
C LEU A 3 14.35 10.14 -20.91
N HIS A 4 14.57 8.97 -21.50
CA HIS A 4 14.19 7.68 -20.92
C HIS A 4 14.99 7.47 -19.63
N ARG A 5 14.51 8.02 -18.50
CA ARG A 5 14.98 7.59 -17.18
C ARG A 5 14.60 6.11 -17.01
N THR A 6 15.59 5.27 -16.80
CA THR A 6 15.41 3.85 -16.47
C THR A 6 14.51 3.71 -15.24
N GLN A 7 13.42 2.97 -15.37
CA GLN A 7 12.51 2.63 -14.26
C GLN A 7 13.15 1.53 -13.43
N GLU A 8 14.04 1.91 -12.53
CA GLU A 8 14.71 0.98 -11.62
C GLU A 8 13.82 0.62 -10.43
N THR A 9 13.77 -0.68 -10.14
CA THR A 9 13.29 -1.17 -8.84
C THR A 9 14.46 -1.08 -7.88
N ARG A 10 14.28 -0.41 -6.74
CA ARG A 10 15.33 -0.33 -5.71
C ARG A 10 14.93 -1.17 -4.51
N ILE A 11 15.84 -2.01 -4.04
CA ILE A 11 15.65 -2.76 -2.80
C ILE A 11 16.36 -2.02 -1.67
N ILE A 12 15.61 -1.81 -0.60
CA ILE A 12 16.11 -1.23 0.64
C ILE A 12 15.96 -2.27 1.75
N ASN A 13 16.96 -2.35 2.62
CA ASN A 13 16.91 -3.17 3.82
C ASN A 13 16.50 -2.27 4.99
N VAL A 14 15.36 -2.58 5.62
CA VAL A 14 14.82 -1.79 6.73
C VAL A 14 14.87 -2.64 8.00
N LYS A 15 15.35 -2.05 9.10
CA LYS A 15 15.25 -2.68 10.43
C LYS A 15 13.78 -2.65 10.88
N SER A 16 13.25 -3.77 11.38
CA SER A 16 11.93 -3.71 12.00
C SER A 16 12.01 -2.87 13.29
N GLY A 17 11.01 -2.01 13.50
CA GLY A 17 11.06 -0.90 14.46
C GLY A 17 11.04 -1.25 15.95
N ILE A 18 11.68 -2.32 16.39
CA ILE A 18 11.86 -2.62 17.82
C ILE A 18 13.32 -3.01 18.07
N SER A 19 14.14 -2.02 18.45
CA SER A 19 15.40 -2.32 19.13
C SER A 19 15.04 -2.87 20.51
N ASN A 20 15.52 -4.06 20.83
CA ASN A 20 15.35 -4.67 22.15
C ASN A 20 16.27 -3.99 23.19
N SER A 21 16.26 -2.65 23.28
CA SER A 21 16.98 -1.92 24.32
C SER A 21 16.22 -2.06 25.64
N ARG A 22 16.58 -3.09 26.43
CA ARG A 22 16.15 -3.22 27.82
C ARG A 22 16.65 -2.03 28.64
N LYS A 23 15.91 -0.91 28.65
CA LYS A 23 15.99 0.04 29.78
C LYS A 23 14.98 -0.42 30.81
N ARG A 24 15.46 -1.07 31.87
CA ARG A 24 14.67 -1.36 33.08
C ARG A 24 14.28 -0.02 33.69
N PHE A 25 13.09 0.48 33.38
CA PHE A 25 12.41 1.42 34.25
C PHE A 25 11.57 0.58 35.22
N GLN A 26 11.86 0.70 36.52
CA GLN A 26 11.00 0.17 37.57
C GLN A 26 9.67 0.94 37.53
N THR A 27 8.61 0.28 37.06
CA THR A 27 7.24 0.80 37.17
C THR A 27 6.38 -0.21 37.93
N LEU A 28 5.58 0.32 38.86
CA LEU A 28 4.64 -0.37 39.75
C LEU A 28 3.77 -1.44 39.04
N PRO A 29 3.31 -2.48 39.76
CA PRO A 29 2.59 -3.60 39.17
C PRO A 29 1.26 -3.16 38.55
N ARG A 30 1.10 -3.39 37.25
CA ARG A 30 -0.18 -3.24 36.53
C ARG A 30 -1.08 -4.46 36.77
N PRO A 31 -2.41 -4.31 36.81
CA PRO A 31 -3.34 -5.42 36.92
C PRO A 31 -3.21 -6.38 35.73
N LEU A 32 -3.26 -7.68 36.02
CA LEU A 32 -3.16 -8.78 35.06
C LEU A 32 -4.41 -8.84 34.16
N LEU A 33 -4.34 -8.24 32.97
CA LEU A 33 -5.22 -8.66 31.87
C LEU A 33 -4.65 -9.92 31.22
N THR A 34 -5.30 -11.04 31.51
CA THR A 34 -5.08 -12.35 30.91
C THR A 34 -5.54 -12.38 29.45
N SER A 35 -4.63 -12.06 28.52
CA SER A 35 -4.65 -12.55 27.15
C SER A 35 -3.24 -12.42 26.57
N GLN A 36 -2.39 -13.43 26.84
CA GLN A 36 -1.09 -13.53 26.21
C GLN A 36 -1.27 -13.99 24.76
N LYS A 37 -1.63 -13.07 23.84
CA LYS A 37 -1.32 -13.27 22.43
C LYS A 37 0.20 -13.43 22.33
N LYS A 38 0.65 -14.66 22.07
CA LYS A 38 2.05 -15.05 21.89
C LYS A 38 2.72 -14.02 20.98
N ARG A 39 3.54 -13.13 21.53
CA ARG A 39 4.26 -12.09 20.78
C ARG A 39 5.12 -12.80 19.73
N ARG A 40 4.65 -12.83 18.48
CA ARG A 40 5.40 -13.40 17.34
C ARG A 40 6.75 -12.68 17.26
N LYS A 41 7.84 -13.45 17.20
CA LYS A 41 9.20 -12.92 17.09
C LYS A 41 9.33 -12.22 15.74
N MET A 42 9.28 -10.88 15.76
CA MET A 42 9.41 -10.03 14.59
C MET A 42 10.79 -10.25 13.95
N LYS A 43 10.84 -10.34 12.62
CA LYS A 43 12.12 -10.36 11.88
C LYS A 43 12.91 -9.10 12.17
N GLU A 44 14.22 -9.19 12.40
CA GLU A 44 15.07 -8.02 12.68
C GLU A 44 15.25 -7.10 11.46
N LYS A 45 15.21 -7.66 10.26
CA LYS A 45 15.37 -6.96 8.98
C LYS A 45 14.33 -7.44 7.98
N ILE A 46 13.87 -6.52 7.15
CA ILE A 46 12.97 -6.77 6.02
C ILE A 46 13.56 -6.17 4.75
N ASN A 47 13.42 -6.88 3.63
CA ASN A 47 13.78 -6.36 2.31
C ASN A 47 12.53 -5.80 1.63
N ILE A 48 12.56 -4.50 1.32
CA ILE A 48 11.46 -3.80 0.67
C ILE A 48 11.91 -3.37 -0.72
N ALA A 49 11.14 -3.71 -1.74
CA ALA A 49 11.32 -3.19 -3.08
C ALA A 49 10.41 -1.99 -3.32
N LEU A 50 11.00 -0.85 -3.69
CA LEU A 50 10.29 0.32 -4.18
C LEU A 50 10.21 0.24 -5.70
N ALA A 51 9.04 -0.15 -6.21
CA ALA A 51 8.82 -0.48 -7.61
C ALA A 51 8.30 0.73 -8.39
N GLN A 52 9.20 1.66 -8.73
CA GLN A 52 8.84 2.81 -9.54
C GLN A 52 8.50 2.38 -10.98
N ILE A 53 7.28 2.68 -11.42
CA ILE A 53 6.79 2.38 -12.77
C ILE A 53 6.16 3.60 -13.42
N SER A 54 6.23 3.68 -14.75
CA SER A 54 5.41 4.59 -15.54
C SER A 54 4.18 3.85 -16.03
N CYS A 55 3.02 4.24 -15.49
CA CYS A 55 1.74 3.65 -15.83
C CYS A 55 1.27 4.14 -17.20
N LYS A 56 0.70 3.24 -17.98
CA LYS A 56 -0.10 3.60 -19.16
C LYS A 56 -1.49 4.01 -18.63
N ARG A 57 -1.85 5.28 -18.81
CA ARG A 57 -3.10 5.84 -18.27
C ARG A 57 -4.32 5.06 -18.77
N GLY A 58 -5.22 4.68 -17.87
CA GLY A 58 -6.47 3.95 -18.17
C GLY A 58 -6.30 2.47 -18.46
N ASP A 59 -5.10 2.01 -18.80
CA ASP A 59 -4.85 0.62 -19.24
C ASP A 59 -4.45 -0.27 -18.06
N LYS A 60 -5.46 -0.77 -17.35
CA LYS A 60 -5.28 -1.66 -16.18
C LYS A 60 -4.50 -2.92 -16.53
N GLU A 61 -4.76 -3.52 -17.68
CA GLU A 61 -4.12 -4.77 -18.08
C GLU A 61 -2.61 -4.56 -18.34
N ALA A 62 -2.24 -3.52 -19.08
CA ALA A 62 -0.83 -3.20 -19.31
C ALA A 62 -0.10 -2.84 -18.01
N ASN A 63 -0.76 -2.17 -17.08
CA ASN A 63 -0.18 -1.82 -15.79
C ASN A 63 -0.05 -3.03 -14.87
N LEU A 64 -1.03 -3.94 -14.85
CA LEU A 64 -0.94 -5.21 -14.11
C LEU A 64 0.23 -6.07 -14.59
N LYS A 65 0.44 -6.19 -15.91
CA LYS A 65 1.60 -6.89 -16.47
C LYS A 65 2.92 -6.28 -16.01
N LYS A 66 3.02 -4.95 -15.93
CA LYS A 66 4.19 -4.26 -15.38
C LYS A 66 4.38 -4.53 -13.88
N ILE A 67 3.29 -4.50 -13.11
CA ILE A 67 3.29 -4.81 -11.68
C ILE A 67 3.78 -6.24 -11.46
N GLU A 68 3.23 -7.21 -12.19
CA GLU A 68 3.64 -8.62 -12.15
C GLU A 68 5.13 -8.80 -12.41
N ALA A 69 5.63 -8.28 -13.53
CA ALA A 69 7.05 -8.38 -13.86
C ALA A 69 7.95 -7.77 -12.78
N LYS A 70 7.51 -6.67 -12.15
CA LYS A 70 8.24 -6.00 -11.07
C LYS A 70 8.21 -6.80 -9.77
N VAL A 71 7.10 -7.46 -9.47
CA VAL A 71 6.97 -8.34 -8.29
C VAL A 71 7.88 -9.56 -8.43
N VAL A 72 7.83 -10.24 -9.57
CA VAL A 72 8.68 -11.41 -9.83
C VAL A 72 10.16 -11.03 -9.71
N LYS A 73 10.60 -9.98 -10.39
CA LYS A 73 11.99 -9.51 -10.32
C LYS A 73 12.40 -9.07 -8.91
N ALA A 74 11.53 -8.37 -8.19
CA ALA A 74 11.82 -7.97 -6.81
C ALA A 74 11.96 -9.20 -5.90
N ARG A 75 11.14 -10.23 -6.12
CA ARG A 75 11.18 -11.46 -5.35
C ARG A 75 12.45 -12.27 -5.61
N GLU A 76 12.89 -12.37 -6.86
CA GLU A 76 14.19 -12.99 -7.23
C GLU A 76 15.36 -12.33 -6.50
N GLN A 77 15.26 -11.03 -6.24
CA GLN A 77 16.25 -10.26 -5.49
C GLN A 77 16.02 -10.27 -3.97
N GLY A 78 15.11 -11.13 -3.47
CA GLY A 78 14.88 -11.36 -2.05
C GLY A 78 13.97 -10.36 -1.36
N ALA A 79 13.16 -9.58 -2.10
CA ALA A 79 12.15 -8.72 -1.50
C ALA A 79 11.06 -9.54 -0.78
N GLU A 80 10.57 -8.98 0.32
CA GLU A 80 9.47 -9.51 1.12
C GLU A 80 8.22 -8.62 1.01
N LEU A 81 8.41 -7.33 0.73
CA LEU A 81 7.37 -6.36 0.43
C LEU A 81 7.73 -5.61 -0.86
N VAL A 82 6.77 -5.49 -1.78
CA VAL A 82 6.89 -4.67 -2.98
C VAL A 82 5.87 -3.54 -2.90
N VAL A 83 6.34 -2.30 -2.96
CA VAL A 83 5.50 -1.10 -2.87
C VAL A 83 5.48 -0.38 -4.21
N PHE A 84 4.28 -0.20 -4.76
CA PHE A 84 4.07 0.55 -5.99
C PHE A 84 3.59 1.98 -5.72
N PRO A 85 3.76 2.89 -6.71
CA PRO A 85 3.27 4.26 -6.62
C PRO A 85 1.75 4.35 -6.42
N GLU A 86 1.31 5.54 -6.02
CA GLU A 86 -0.11 5.91 -5.97
C GLU A 86 -0.77 5.74 -7.34
N LEU A 87 -2.00 5.21 -7.33
CA LEU A 87 -2.82 4.88 -8.52
C LEU A 87 -2.08 4.04 -9.57
N SER A 88 -1.07 3.25 -9.19
CA SER A 88 -0.24 2.47 -10.11
C SER A 88 -1.01 1.47 -10.99
N LEU A 89 -2.20 1.04 -10.59
CA LEU A 89 -3.06 0.19 -11.41
C LEU A 89 -3.57 0.90 -12.68
N THR A 90 -3.81 2.21 -12.61
CA THR A 90 -4.49 2.97 -13.68
C THR A 90 -3.66 4.13 -14.21
N GLY A 91 -2.67 4.61 -13.45
CA GLY A 91 -1.98 5.87 -13.68
C GLY A 91 -2.69 7.07 -13.07
N TYR A 92 -2.04 8.23 -13.16
CA TYR A 92 -2.54 9.48 -12.58
C TYR A 92 -3.28 10.35 -13.62
N VAL A 93 -4.18 11.22 -13.16
CA VAL A 93 -4.90 12.23 -13.96
C VAL A 93 -5.81 11.63 -15.05
N LEU A 94 -6.66 10.68 -14.66
CA LEU A 94 -7.66 10.05 -15.56
C LEU A 94 -8.96 10.85 -15.68
N ARG A 95 -9.25 11.72 -14.71
CA ARG A 95 -10.49 12.52 -14.66
C ARG A 95 -11.73 11.60 -14.75
N ASP A 96 -12.67 11.89 -15.65
CA ASP A 96 -13.93 11.16 -15.77
C ASP A 96 -13.73 9.67 -16.12
N GLN A 97 -12.61 9.29 -16.73
CA GLN A 97 -12.29 7.88 -16.99
C GLN A 97 -12.17 7.05 -15.70
N LEU A 98 -11.99 7.69 -14.54
CA LEU A 98 -11.99 7.01 -13.25
C LEU A 98 -13.28 6.21 -13.02
N TYR A 99 -14.43 6.69 -13.50
CA TYR A 99 -15.72 5.99 -13.36
C TYR A 99 -15.81 4.69 -14.16
N GLU A 100 -14.99 4.54 -15.20
CA GLU A 100 -14.93 3.34 -16.05
C GLU A 100 -13.93 2.33 -15.50
N VAL A 101 -12.85 2.79 -14.87
CA VAL A 101 -11.74 1.92 -14.44
C VAL A 101 -11.77 1.56 -12.96
N ALA A 102 -12.51 2.30 -12.12
CA ALA A 102 -12.62 2.01 -10.70
C ALA A 102 -13.25 0.64 -10.43
N GLU A 103 -12.73 -0.06 -9.41
CA GLU A 103 -13.19 -1.39 -9.04
C GLU A 103 -13.59 -1.44 -7.57
N ASN A 104 -14.53 -2.32 -7.22
CA ASN A 104 -14.74 -2.69 -5.83
C ASN A 104 -13.48 -3.38 -5.27
N ILE A 105 -13.33 -3.38 -3.94
CA ILE A 105 -12.18 -4.00 -3.27
C ILE A 105 -12.68 -4.90 -2.14
N PRO A 106 -12.50 -6.23 -2.22
CA PRO A 106 -11.83 -6.96 -3.32
C PRO A 106 -12.56 -6.89 -4.67
N GLY A 107 -11.82 -7.10 -5.76
CA GLY A 107 -12.28 -6.99 -7.14
C GLY A 107 -11.29 -7.62 -8.12
N PRO A 108 -11.54 -7.54 -9.44
CA PRO A 108 -10.78 -8.27 -10.46
C PRO A 108 -9.26 -8.07 -10.39
N SER A 109 -8.79 -6.84 -10.20
CA SER A 109 -7.36 -6.54 -10.09
C SER A 109 -6.76 -7.05 -8.78
N VAL A 110 -7.49 -6.93 -7.67
CA VAL A 110 -7.07 -7.47 -6.36
C VAL A 110 -6.95 -8.99 -6.42
N ASN A 111 -7.92 -9.69 -7.02
CA ASN A 111 -7.88 -11.14 -7.16
C ASN A 111 -6.68 -11.62 -7.98
N THR A 112 -6.28 -10.86 -9.01
CA THR A 112 -5.06 -11.12 -9.78
C THR A 112 -3.81 -10.94 -8.90
N LEU A 113 -3.76 -9.86 -8.12
CA LEU A 113 -2.64 -9.57 -7.21
C LEU A 113 -2.54 -10.60 -6.06
N GLU A 114 -3.65 -11.15 -5.57
CA GLU A 114 -3.66 -12.23 -4.58
C GLU A 114 -2.97 -13.49 -5.11
N LYS A 115 -3.29 -13.91 -6.33
CA LYS A 115 -2.63 -15.06 -6.97
C LYS A 115 -1.12 -14.81 -7.09
N LEU A 116 -0.75 -13.61 -7.54
CA LEU A 116 0.64 -13.20 -7.70
C LEU A 116 1.40 -13.18 -6.36
N ALA A 117 0.80 -12.61 -5.32
CA ALA A 117 1.36 -12.54 -3.97
C ALA A 117 1.57 -13.93 -3.37
N LYS A 118 0.58 -14.82 -3.52
CA LYS A 118 0.63 -16.21 -3.06
C LYS A 118 1.72 -17.01 -3.77
N GLN A 119 1.78 -16.94 -5.10
CA GLN A 119 2.79 -17.64 -5.91
C GLN A 119 4.21 -17.22 -5.54
N ASN A 120 4.43 -15.93 -5.33
CA ASN A 120 5.76 -15.37 -5.04
C ASN A 120 6.08 -15.31 -3.53
N LYS A 121 5.11 -15.63 -2.66
CA LYS A 121 5.22 -15.52 -1.19
C LYS A 121 5.73 -14.13 -0.76
N VAL A 122 5.07 -13.09 -1.24
CA VAL A 122 5.48 -11.69 -1.07
C VAL A 122 4.29 -10.81 -0.71
N TYR A 123 4.53 -9.74 0.04
CA TYR A 123 3.53 -8.70 0.29
C TYR A 123 3.58 -7.66 -0.84
N ILE A 124 2.42 -7.14 -1.23
CA ILE A 124 2.28 -6.18 -2.32
C ILE A 124 1.39 -5.02 -1.86
N ILE A 125 1.86 -3.79 -2.05
CA ILE A 125 1.05 -2.57 -1.93
C ILE A 125 0.87 -1.94 -3.31
N VAL A 126 -0.38 -1.77 -3.74
CA VAL A 126 -0.75 -1.17 -5.04
C VAL A 126 -1.77 -0.06 -4.83
N GLY A 127 -1.59 1.08 -5.51
CA GLY A 127 -2.59 2.13 -5.57
C GLY A 127 -3.60 1.92 -6.70
N MET A 128 -4.89 2.13 -6.41
CA MET A 128 -5.98 1.99 -7.38
C MET A 128 -7.19 2.88 -7.04
N PRO A 129 -8.01 3.25 -8.04
CA PRO A 129 -9.31 3.86 -7.79
C PRO A 129 -10.29 2.81 -7.30
N GLU A 130 -10.85 3.03 -6.13
CA GLU A 130 -11.84 2.17 -5.50
C GLU A 130 -13.26 2.68 -5.76
N LEU A 131 -14.15 1.83 -6.25
CA LEU A 131 -15.58 2.09 -6.31
C LEU A 131 -16.26 1.75 -4.97
N SER A 132 -16.99 2.70 -4.42
CA SER A 132 -17.73 2.54 -3.17
C SER A 132 -18.84 1.49 -3.30
N GLU A 133 -18.91 0.57 -2.35
CA GLU A 133 -20.02 -0.37 -2.21
C GLU A 133 -21.30 0.29 -1.64
N LYS A 134 -21.14 1.42 -0.94
CA LYS A 134 -22.25 2.07 -0.21
C LYS A 134 -22.97 3.14 -1.02
N THR A 135 -22.30 3.71 -2.02
CA THR A 135 -22.81 4.90 -2.71
C THR A 135 -22.42 4.83 -4.17
N LYS A 136 -23.42 4.94 -5.06
CA LYS A 136 -23.20 4.92 -6.51
C LYS A 136 -22.26 6.05 -6.93
N ALA A 137 -21.41 5.76 -7.92
CA ALA A 137 -20.46 6.72 -8.50
C ALA A 137 -19.56 7.44 -7.48
N THR A 138 -19.33 6.85 -6.30
CA THR A 138 -18.37 7.39 -5.33
C THR A 138 -17.07 6.63 -5.45
N ILE A 139 -15.98 7.35 -5.73
CA ILE A 139 -14.65 6.77 -5.91
C ILE A 139 -13.72 7.24 -4.79
N TYR A 140 -12.82 6.37 -4.34
CA TYR A 140 -11.74 6.70 -3.43
C TYR A 140 -10.38 6.43 -4.08
N ASN A 141 -9.38 7.22 -3.71
CA ASN A 141 -8.00 6.93 -4.04
C ASN A 141 -7.46 6.00 -2.95
N THR A 142 -7.21 4.74 -3.32
CA THR A 142 -7.03 3.65 -2.36
C THR A 142 -5.73 2.91 -2.59
N ALA A 143 -5.00 2.64 -1.52
CA ALA A 143 -3.91 1.67 -1.51
C ALA A 143 -4.41 0.36 -0.91
N VAL A 144 -4.15 -0.75 -1.60
CA VAL A 144 -4.48 -2.10 -1.12
C VAL A 144 -3.22 -2.81 -0.65
N LEU A 145 -3.34 -3.56 0.45
CA LEU A 145 -2.31 -4.46 0.96
C LEU A 145 -2.75 -5.91 0.72
N ILE A 146 -1.92 -6.64 0.00
CA ILE A 146 -2.08 -8.06 -0.28
C ILE A 146 -0.86 -8.80 0.27
N GLY A 147 -1.07 -9.95 0.91
CA GLY A 147 -0.02 -10.82 1.39
C GLY A 147 -0.07 -12.21 0.75
N PRO A 148 0.85 -13.11 1.17
CA PRO A 148 0.90 -14.50 0.67
C PRO A 148 -0.39 -15.29 0.88
N GLU A 149 -1.18 -14.93 1.89
CA GLU A 149 -2.45 -15.58 2.24
C GLU A 149 -3.68 -14.93 1.60
N GLY A 150 -3.49 -13.84 0.83
CA GLY A 150 -4.55 -13.09 0.16
C GLY A 150 -4.64 -11.62 0.58
N TYR A 151 -5.78 -11.00 0.32
CA TYR A 151 -6.08 -9.61 0.64
C TYR A 151 -6.12 -9.37 2.15
N ILE A 152 -5.38 -8.35 2.61
CA ILE A 152 -5.26 -8.01 4.03
C ILE A 152 -6.11 -6.80 4.38
N GLY A 153 -6.11 -5.78 3.52
CA GLY A 153 -6.83 -4.55 3.80
C GLY A 153 -6.55 -3.43 2.82
N LYS A 154 -7.16 -2.27 3.07
CA LYS A 154 -7.05 -1.09 2.24
C LYS A 154 -6.99 0.18 3.07
N TYR A 155 -6.39 1.22 2.49
CA TYR A 155 -6.36 2.57 3.02
C TYR A 155 -6.87 3.54 1.96
N ARG A 156 -7.85 4.36 2.33
CA ARG A 156 -8.39 5.43 1.48
C ARG A 156 -7.69 6.74 1.85
N LYS A 157 -7.08 7.41 0.87
CA LYS A 157 -6.38 8.70 1.03
C LYS A 157 -7.28 9.71 1.75
N MET A 158 -6.76 10.33 2.81
CA MET A 158 -7.54 11.26 3.64
C MET A 158 -7.50 12.67 3.07
N TYR A 159 -6.32 13.14 2.70
CA TYR A 159 -6.11 14.51 2.26
C TYR A 159 -5.99 14.57 0.75
N LEU A 160 -7.04 15.11 0.11
CA LEU A 160 -7.14 15.22 -1.34
C LEU A 160 -6.68 16.62 -1.81
N PRO A 161 -5.52 16.74 -2.50
CA PRO A 161 -5.04 18.02 -3.00
C PRO A 161 -5.93 18.56 -4.12
N THR A 162 -6.19 19.87 -4.07
CA THR A 162 -6.94 20.63 -5.10
C THR A 162 -6.22 21.90 -5.53
N HIS A 163 -4.89 21.91 -5.40
CA HIS A 163 -4.05 23.05 -5.78
C HIS A 163 -3.20 22.67 -7.00
N SER A 164 -2.78 23.69 -7.76
CA SER A 164 -1.94 23.53 -8.95
C SER A 164 -2.57 22.59 -9.99
N VAL A 165 -1.93 21.45 -10.27
CA VAL A 165 -2.36 20.48 -11.28
C VAL A 165 -3.31 19.41 -10.73
N PHE A 166 -3.62 19.45 -9.43
CA PHE A 166 -4.42 18.44 -8.76
C PHE A 166 -5.88 18.86 -8.64
N GLU A 167 -6.79 17.97 -9.05
CA GLU A 167 -8.25 18.16 -8.99
C GLU A 167 -8.90 17.02 -8.16
N GLU A 168 -8.22 16.47 -7.15
CA GLU A 168 -8.62 15.18 -6.57
C GLU A 168 -10.01 15.19 -5.92
N LYS A 169 -10.42 16.27 -5.24
CA LYS A 169 -11.78 16.36 -4.65
C LYS A 169 -12.91 16.39 -5.68
N ARG A 170 -12.60 16.63 -6.96
CA ARG A 170 -13.59 16.55 -8.04
C ARG A 170 -14.01 15.10 -8.27
N TYR A 171 -13.05 14.18 -8.22
CA TYR A 171 -13.24 12.77 -8.60
C TYR A 171 -13.30 11.82 -7.40
N PHE A 172 -12.50 12.08 -6.37
CA PHE A 172 -12.38 11.23 -5.19
C PHE A 172 -13.10 11.84 -3.98
N ARG A 173 -13.54 10.97 -3.08
CA ARG A 173 -13.96 11.34 -1.72
C ARG A 173 -12.87 10.99 -0.71
N PRO A 174 -12.73 11.77 0.38
CA PRO A 174 -11.70 11.51 1.39
C PRO A 174 -12.01 10.23 2.18
N GLY A 175 -10.97 9.48 2.51
CA GLY A 175 -11.03 8.47 3.56
C GLY A 175 -11.10 9.09 4.95
N TYR A 176 -11.39 8.27 5.96
CA TYR A 176 -11.53 8.70 7.36
C TYR A 176 -10.93 7.72 8.37
N GLN A 177 -10.31 6.62 7.92
CA GLN A 177 -9.76 5.58 8.79
C GLN A 177 -8.25 5.45 8.58
N ALA A 178 -7.49 5.60 9.67
CA ALA A 178 -6.08 5.22 9.68
C ALA A 178 -5.97 3.70 9.47
N ALA A 179 -4.90 3.24 8.82
CA ALA A 179 -4.78 1.86 8.41
C ALA A 179 -3.41 1.28 8.74
N ALA A 180 -3.41 0.41 9.75
CA ALA A 180 -2.23 -0.30 10.21
C ALA A 180 -2.53 -1.79 10.31
N PHE A 181 -1.69 -2.59 9.67
CA PHE A 181 -1.95 -4.02 9.49
C PHE A 181 -0.85 -4.86 10.14
N ASP A 182 -1.25 -5.80 10.98
CA ASP A 182 -0.33 -6.81 11.51
C ASP A 182 -0.03 -7.85 10.42
N THR A 183 1.25 -7.99 10.06
CA THR A 183 1.72 -8.99 9.08
C THR A 183 2.89 -9.80 9.65
N GLU A 184 3.31 -10.85 8.94
CA GLU A 184 4.46 -11.66 9.39
C GLU A 184 5.80 -10.94 9.27
N ILE A 185 5.88 -9.91 8.41
CA ILE A 185 7.07 -9.06 8.26
C ILE A 185 7.04 -7.85 9.21
N GLY A 186 5.93 -7.65 9.91
CA GLY A 186 5.75 -6.61 10.92
C GLY A 186 4.45 -5.82 10.77
N LYS A 187 4.28 -4.80 11.61
CA LYS A 187 3.14 -3.89 11.51
C LYS A 187 3.39 -2.88 10.39
N LEU A 188 2.50 -2.85 9.40
CA LEU A 188 2.61 -1.97 8.23
C LEU A 188 1.56 -0.87 8.30
N GLY A 189 2.04 0.38 8.32
CA GLY A 189 1.23 1.57 8.18
C GLY A 189 1.16 2.04 6.73
N ILE A 190 -0.01 2.50 6.28
CA ILE A 190 -0.19 3.02 4.92
C ILE A 190 -0.74 4.44 4.95
N ILE A 191 -0.07 5.33 4.22
CA ILE A 191 -0.50 6.70 3.92
C ILE A 191 -0.23 6.97 2.43
N ILE A 192 -0.95 7.92 1.81
CA ILE A 192 -0.84 8.17 0.38
C ILE A 192 -0.47 9.63 0.11
N CYS A 193 0.72 9.83 -0.46
CA CYS A 193 1.13 11.08 -1.10
C CYS A 193 0.89 12.31 -0.21
N TYR A 194 -0.14 13.10 -0.50
CA TYR A 194 -0.45 14.34 0.20
C TYR A 194 -0.73 14.16 1.70
N ASP A 195 -1.11 12.95 2.14
CA ASP A 195 -1.23 12.61 3.55
C ASP A 195 0.08 12.84 4.35
N VAL A 196 1.25 12.78 3.70
CA VAL A 196 2.56 12.98 4.35
C VAL A 196 2.72 14.36 4.99
N PHE A 197 1.99 15.36 4.51
CA PHE A 197 2.00 16.72 5.04
C PHE A 197 1.14 16.90 6.30
N PHE A 198 0.41 15.86 6.71
CA PHE A 198 -0.50 15.85 7.86
C PHE A 198 -0.02 14.84 8.89
N PRO A 199 0.84 15.25 9.85
CA PRO A 199 1.52 14.33 10.76
C PRO A 199 0.55 13.49 11.61
N GLU A 200 -0.68 13.95 11.82
CA GLU A 200 -1.74 13.24 12.51
C GLU A 200 -2.01 11.86 11.88
N VAL A 201 -1.97 11.76 10.55
CA VAL A 201 -2.19 10.50 9.85
C VAL A 201 -1.13 9.47 10.24
N SER A 202 0.14 9.90 10.24
CA SER A 202 1.27 9.03 10.62
C SER A 202 1.29 8.65 12.10
N ARG A 203 0.70 9.48 12.99
CA ARG A 203 0.60 9.18 14.42
C ARG A 203 -0.50 8.18 14.76
N LEU A 204 -1.57 8.17 13.96
CA LEU A 204 -2.71 7.28 14.14
C LEU A 204 -2.51 5.90 13.47
N THR A 205 -1.47 5.78 12.64
CA THR A 205 -1.18 4.62 11.80
C THR A 205 -0.06 3.76 12.43
#